data_AF-A0A059U406-F1
#
_entry.id   AF-A0A059U406-F1
#
_cell.length_a   1.000
_cell.length_b   1.000
_cell.length_c   1.000
_cell.angle_alpha   90.00
_cell.angle_beta   90.00
_cell.angle_gamma   90.00
#
_symmetry.space_group_name_H-M   'P 1'
#
loop_
_entity.id
_entity.type
_entity.pdbx_description
1 polymer ?
#
loop_
_entity_poly.entity_id
_entity_poly.type
_entity_poly.pdbx_seq_one_letter_code
_entity_poly.pdbx_strand_id
1 'polypeptide(L)' 'MAVPKKRTSKSRKRIRKNVWKEKNDRIASRVSSLAQSILTGRSKSFYYAIRDKLPNSSE' A
#
# COMPACT_ATOMS: atom_id res chain seq x y z
N MET A 1 -23.09 -29.64 -12.69
CA MET A 1 -22.03 -28.63 -12.40
C MET A 1 -21.10 -28.52 -13.60
N ALA A 2 -20.65 -27.32 -13.96
CA ALA A 2 -19.72 -27.15 -15.08
C ALA A 2 -18.31 -27.64 -14.68
N VAL A 3 -17.72 -28.50 -15.52
CA VAL A 3 -16.37 -29.06 -15.31
C VAL A 3 -15.45 -28.58 -16.43
N PRO A 4 -14.22 -28.14 -16.12
CA PRO A 4 -13.27 -27.71 -17.15
C PRO A 4 -12.89 -28.90 -18.03
N LYS A 5 -13.12 -28.78 -19.34
CA LYS A 5 -12.78 -29.83 -20.31
C LYS A 5 -11.26 -30.06 -20.44
N LYS A 6 -10.46 -29.01 -20.21
CA LYS A 6 -8.99 -29.02 -20.31
C LYS A 6 -8.39 -28.14 -19.21
N ARG A 7 -7.16 -28.48 -18.81
CA ARG A 7 -6.39 -27.65 -17.87
C ARG A 7 -6.01 -26.31 -18.50
N THR A 8 -5.94 -25.26 -17.69
CA THR A 8 -5.37 -23.98 -18.12
C THR A 8 -3.88 -24.12 -18.40
N SER A 9 -3.39 -23.52 -19.49
CA SER A 9 -1.96 -23.48 -19.78
C SER A 9 -1.17 -22.76 -18.68
N LYS A 10 0.14 -23.07 -18.56
CA LYS A 10 1.03 -22.42 -17.59
C LYS A 10 1.03 -20.89 -17.74
N SER A 11 1.04 -20.40 -18.99
CA SER A 11 1.01 -18.97 -19.30
C SER A 11 -0.28 -18.30 -18.79
N ARG A 12 -1.46 -18.83 -19.14
CA ARG A 12 -2.75 -18.26 -18.68
C ARG A 12 -2.89 -18.28 -17.15
N LYS A 13 -2.36 -19.31 -16.47
CA LYS A 13 -2.32 -19.36 -15.01
C LYS A 13 -1.43 -18.25 -14.42
N ARG A 14 -0.25 -17.99 -15.02
CA ARG A 14 0.65 -16.91 -14.56
C ARG A 14 0.06 -15.53 -14.78
N ILE A 15 -0.53 -15.26 -15.95
CA ILE A 15 -1.18 -13.97 -16.25
C ILE A 15 -2.24 -13.64 -15.19
N ARG A 16 -3.13 -14.59 -14.87
CA ARG A 16 -4.15 -14.38 -13.83
C ARG A 16 -3.56 -14.10 -12.45
N LYS A 17 -2.46 -14.77 -12.09
CA LYS A 17 -1.75 -14.50 -10.83
C LYS A 17 -1.09 -13.12 -10.83
N ASN A 18 -0.54 -12.69 -11.97
CA ASN A 18 0.09 -11.38 -12.09
C ASN A 18 -0.92 -10.24 -11.91
N VAL A 19 -2.12 -10.36 -12.49
CA VAL A 19 -3.21 -9.37 -12.28
C VAL A 19 -3.56 -9.22 -10.79
N TRP A 20 -3.50 -10.30 -10.01
CA TRP A 20 -3.73 -10.22 -8.57
C TRP A 20 -2.55 -9.55 -7.84
N LYS A 21 -1.31 -9.82 -8.26
CA LYS A 21 -0.09 -9.22 -7.67
C LYS A 21 0.06 -7.73 -7.96
N GLU A 22 -0.27 -7.31 -9.18
CA GLU A 22 -0.17 -5.92 -9.65
C GLU A 22 -0.95 -4.94 -8.76
N LYS A 23 -2.06 -5.39 -8.17
CA LYS A 23 -2.84 -4.60 -7.20
C LYS A 23 -2.00 -4.21 -5.98
N ASN A 24 -1.19 -5.15 -5.48
CA ASN A 24 -0.32 -4.91 -4.33
C ASN A 24 0.84 -3.99 -4.71
N ASP A 25 1.41 -4.16 -5.90
CA ASP A 25 2.51 -3.31 -6.38
C ASP A 25 2.08 -1.84 -6.45
N ARG A 26 0.85 -1.56 -6.93
CA ARG A 26 0.29 -0.21 -6.95
C ARG A 26 0.09 0.39 -5.55
N ILE A 27 -0.29 -0.43 -4.58
CA ILE A 27 -0.42 0.00 -3.19
C ILE A 27 0.97 0.30 -2.62
N ALA A 28 1.95 -0.57 -2.87
CA ALA A 28 3.32 -0.41 -2.40
C ALA A 28 3.95 0.90 -2.90
N SER A 29 3.77 1.25 -4.18
CA SER A 29 4.27 2.54 -4.72
C SER A 29 3.66 3.75 -4.00
N ARG A 30 2.35 3.72 -3.73
CA ARG A 30 1.66 4.79 -2.99
C ARG A 30 2.16 4.89 -1.55
N VAL A 31 2.28 3.75 -0.87
CA VAL A 31 2.75 3.67 0.52
C VAL A 31 4.19 4.17 0.63
N SER A 32 5.08 3.83 -0.32
CA SER A 32 6.46 4.29 -0.32
C SER A 32 6.56 5.82 -0.43
N SER A 33 5.81 6.43 -1.36
CA SER A 33 5.76 7.88 -1.50
C SER A 33 5.18 8.56 -0.25
N LEU A 34 4.14 7.96 0.33
CA LEU A 34 3.52 8.44 1.56
C LEU A 34 4.48 8.39 2.75
N ALA A 35 5.20 7.27 2.93
CA ALA A 35 6.18 7.10 3.98
C ALA A 35 7.30 8.14 3.89
N GLN A 36 7.81 8.41 2.69
CA GLN A 36 8.80 9.47 2.48
C GLN A 36 8.25 10.85 2.88
N SER A 37 7.00 11.17 2.49
CA SER A 37 6.36 12.43 2.89
C SER A 37 6.30 12.58 4.41
N ILE A 38 5.87 11.52 5.10
CA ILE A 38 5.79 11.47 6.57
C ILE A 38 7.17 11.69 7.20
N LEU A 39 8.19 10.97 6.73
CA LEU A 39 9.55 11.04 7.28
C LEU A 39 10.17 12.44 7.15
N THR A 40 9.85 13.17 6.08
CA THR A 40 10.40 14.53 5.91
C THR A 40 9.84 15.56 6.88
N GLY A 41 8.68 15.30 7.53
CA GLY A 41 8.04 16.22 8.48
C GLY A 41 7.59 17.56 7.88
N ARG A 42 7.71 17.75 6.55
CA ARG A 42 7.35 19.00 5.86
C ARG A 42 5.85 19.12 5.59
N SER A 43 5.15 17.98 5.50
CA SER A 43 3.72 17.93 5.23
C SER A 43 2.91 18.16 6.51
N LYS A 44 2.10 19.23 6.52
CA LYS A 44 1.19 19.58 7.63
C LYS A 44 -0.18 18.86 7.55
N SER A 45 -0.37 18.01 6.54
CA SER A 45 -1.65 17.37 6.23
C SER A 45 -1.94 16.11 7.07
N PHE A 46 -0.94 15.55 7.75
CA PHE A 46 -1.07 14.32 8.53
C PHE A 46 -1.17 14.62 10.02
N TYR A 47 -2.14 14.01 10.70
CA TYR A 47 -2.25 14.06 12.15
C TYR A 47 -1.46 12.90 12.75
N TYR A 48 -0.39 13.21 13.48
CA TYR A 48 0.34 12.24 14.27
C TYR A 48 -0.27 12.25 15.68
N ALA A 49 -0.73 11.09 16.16
CA ALA A 49 -1.05 10.92 17.58
C ALA A 49 0.27 10.90 18.35
N ILE A 50 0.86 12.08 18.52
CA ILE A 50 1.94 12.28 19.47
C ILE A 50 1.29 12.02 20.83
N ARG A 51 1.65 10.92 21.50
CA ARG A 51 1.28 10.72 22.91
C ARG A 51 1.85 11.91 23.67
N ASP A 52 0.98 12.88 23.94
CA ASP A 52 1.12 14.02 24.84
C ASP A 52 2.57 14.34 25.24
N LYS A 53 3.25 15.13 24.40
CA LYS A 53 4.17 16.11 24.98
C LYS A 53 3.26 17.20 25.54
N LEU A 54 3.09 17.11 26.86
CA LEU A 54 2.54 18.03 27.83
C LEU A 54 2.27 19.48 27.35
N PRO A 55 1.20 20.12 27.87
CA PRO A 55 1.03 21.55 27.69
C PRO A 55 2.18 22.31 28.35
N ASN A 56 2.50 23.45 27.75
CA ASN A 56 3.28 24.57 28.28
C ASN A 56 4.79 24.52 28.06
N SER A 57 5.25 25.39 27.15
CA SER A 57 6.16 26.47 27.56
C SER A 57 5.88 27.67 26.66
N SER A 58 5.15 28.64 27.21
CA SER A 58 5.15 30.02 26.74
C SER A 58 6.59 30.55 26.73
N GLU A 59 7.12 30.77 25.53
CA GLU A 59 8.12 31.78 25.15
C GLU A 59 8.19 31.86 23.62
#